data_AF-A0A4V1BDY3-F1
#
_entry.id   AF-A0A4V1BDY3-F1
#
_cell.length_a   1.000
_cell.length_b   1.000
_cell.length_c   1.000
_cell.angle_alpha   90.00
_cell.angle_beta   90.00
_cell.angle_gamma   90.00
#
_symmetry.space_group_name_H-M   'P 1'
#
loop_
_entity.id
_entity.type
_entity.pdbx_description
1 polymer ?
#
loop_
_entity_poly.entity_id
_entity_poly.type
_entity_poly.pdbx_seq_one_letter_code
_entity_poly.pdbx_strand_id
1 'polypeptide(L)'
;MNGETRSSRSVRAGAVVAAVTLLAFAVPAVAPLYAQVYPPPDADTIDEALDEANLDARFASDDVTQFETVPFTATLIYGTATNPQLPTVQVSWSNEATLTAQDEDAFVILPTSPSRKFLSQGTRRPGGGLAVDWTWDVTPLLPGEQTLVVGIHPSVVVEGKQVPELADVNQPVEVTVDVNPVQRDFDDVVVAANDMDTELPDEMTVGEEHDVSATMSLAGHAGTVAADISLTQGETSADVTITGSSAAPQAMTPVGAVAADDVVERRWTVIPDEPGQVDLVFTAAVAGRAGDRALQQDVPIVATVRAVEPGDSFWEALQRPVLYLAPFAALAATLVGLWAAWSKRKQAHATAGPAAGDEGTGPPPPADPAP
;
A
#
# COMPACT_ATOMS: atom_id res chain seq x y z
N MET A 1 -40.81 -71.53 -51.34
CA MET A 1 -39.88 -71.67 -52.48
C MET A 1 -39.87 -70.35 -53.23
N ASN A 2 -38.67 -69.82 -53.43
CA ASN A 2 -38.36 -68.46 -53.85
C ASN A 2 -38.66 -68.19 -55.32
N GLY A 3 -39.01 -66.94 -55.63
CA GLY A 3 -39.10 -66.39 -56.97
C GLY A 3 -39.01 -64.86 -56.94
N GLU A 4 -37.82 -64.33 -56.62
CA GLU A 4 -37.48 -62.92 -56.86
C GLU A 4 -37.13 -62.73 -58.34
N THR A 5 -37.86 -61.86 -59.05
CA THR A 5 -37.40 -61.29 -60.32
C THR A 5 -37.02 -59.82 -60.14
N ARG A 6 -35.71 -59.59 -60.11
CA ARG A 6 -35.01 -58.31 -60.27
C ARG A 6 -35.22 -57.78 -61.70
N SER A 7 -35.79 -56.59 -61.89
CA SER A 7 -35.67 -55.88 -63.18
C SER A 7 -35.69 -54.34 -63.15
N SER A 8 -35.53 -53.68 -61.99
CA SER A 8 -35.55 -52.19 -61.93
C SER A 8 -34.25 -51.50 -61.49
N ARG A 9 -33.17 -52.25 -61.18
CA ARG A 9 -31.89 -51.66 -60.73
C ARG A 9 -30.92 -51.28 -61.87
N SER A 10 -31.04 -51.87 -63.07
CA SER A 10 -30.09 -51.64 -64.16
C SER A 10 -30.25 -50.27 -64.84
N VAL A 11 -31.49 -49.77 -64.96
CA VAL A 11 -31.77 -48.49 -65.63
C VAL A 11 -31.31 -47.29 -64.78
N ARG A 12 -31.44 -47.38 -63.45
CA ARG A 12 -30.97 -46.34 -62.52
C ARG A 12 -29.44 -46.29 -62.42
N ALA A 13 -28.76 -47.44 -62.50
CA ALA A 13 -27.30 -47.49 -62.52
C ALA A 13 -26.73 -46.88 -63.81
N GLY A 14 -27.35 -47.15 -64.98
CA GLY A 14 -26.93 -46.56 -66.26
C GLY A 14 -27.07 -45.03 -66.30
N ALA A 15 -28.14 -44.48 -65.73
CA ALA A 15 -28.36 -43.04 -65.68
C ALA A 15 -27.36 -42.31 -64.76
N VAL A 16 -27.00 -42.92 -63.61
CA VAL A 16 -26.01 -42.35 -62.69
C VAL A 16 -24.61 -42.40 -63.30
N VAL A 17 -24.23 -43.50 -63.95
CA VAL A 17 -22.93 -43.59 -64.64
C VAL A 17 -22.86 -42.58 -65.79
N ALA A 18 -23.92 -42.42 -66.58
CA ALA A 18 -23.96 -41.42 -67.65
C ALA A 18 -23.86 -39.97 -67.12
N ALA A 19 -24.55 -39.66 -66.02
CA ALA A 19 -24.47 -38.35 -65.37
C ALA A 19 -23.08 -38.06 -64.78
N VAL A 20 -22.46 -39.03 -64.10
CA VAL A 20 -21.11 -38.90 -63.54
C VAL A 20 -20.05 -38.79 -64.64
N THR A 21 -20.23 -39.53 -65.74
CA THR A 21 -19.31 -39.47 -66.89
C THR A 21 -19.42 -38.13 -67.61
N LEU A 22 -20.64 -37.60 -67.80
CA LEU A 22 -20.82 -36.25 -68.37
C LEU A 22 -20.30 -35.15 -67.44
N LEU A 23 -20.43 -35.30 -66.11
CA LEU A 23 -19.82 -34.37 -65.14
C LEU A 23 -18.29 -34.42 -65.22
N ALA A 24 -17.69 -35.61 -65.32
CA ALA A 24 -16.25 -35.78 -65.44
C ALA A 24 -15.67 -35.21 -66.74
N PHE A 25 -16.44 -35.22 -67.84
CA PHE A 25 -16.05 -34.57 -69.10
C PHE A 25 -16.22 -33.04 -69.09
N ALA A 26 -17.04 -32.49 -68.20
CA ALA A 26 -17.21 -31.04 -68.05
C ALA A 26 -16.14 -30.39 -67.16
N VAL A 27 -15.54 -31.14 -66.22
CA VAL A 27 -14.46 -30.66 -65.32
C VAL A 27 -13.27 -30.03 -66.06
N PRO A 28 -12.69 -30.63 -67.13
CA PRO A 28 -11.55 -30.01 -67.83
C PRO A 28 -11.91 -28.75 -68.62
N ALA A 29 -13.19 -28.50 -68.93
CA ALA A 29 -13.64 -27.26 -69.57
C ALA A 29 -13.98 -26.15 -68.55
N VAL A 30 -14.37 -26.51 -67.33
CA VAL A 30 -14.65 -25.57 -66.24
C VAL A 30 -13.37 -25.17 -65.49
N ALA A 31 -12.38 -26.06 -65.38
CA ALA A 31 -11.10 -25.76 -64.74
C ALA A 31 -10.36 -24.51 -65.30
N PRO A 32 -10.22 -24.30 -66.62
CA PRO A 32 -9.57 -23.09 -67.16
C PRO A 32 -10.43 -21.83 -66.98
N LEU A 33 -11.77 -21.95 -66.96
CA LEU A 33 -12.67 -20.82 -66.66
C LEU A 33 -12.65 -20.48 -65.15
N TYR A 34 -12.55 -21.49 -64.29
CA TYR A 34 -12.39 -21.33 -62.85
C TYR A 34 -11.03 -20.71 -62.51
N ALA A 35 -9.96 -21.10 -63.21
CA ALA A 35 -8.63 -20.49 -63.09
C ALA A 35 -8.54 -19.07 -63.68
N GLN A 36 -9.40 -18.68 -64.63
CA GLN A 36 -9.52 -17.30 -65.10
C GLN A 36 -10.29 -16.40 -64.14
N VAL A 37 -11.22 -16.96 -63.36
CA VAL A 37 -12.00 -16.23 -62.34
C VAL A 37 -11.32 -16.25 -60.97
N TYR A 38 -10.55 -17.31 -60.68
CA TYR A 38 -9.77 -17.54 -59.47
C TYR A 38 -8.41 -18.13 -59.87
N PRO A 39 -7.44 -17.30 -60.29
CA PRO A 39 -6.08 -17.79 -60.53
C PRO A 39 -5.54 -18.45 -59.25
N PRO A 40 -4.82 -19.58 -59.37
CA PRO A 40 -4.11 -20.12 -58.22
C PRO A 40 -3.18 -19.03 -57.67
N PRO A 41 -3.00 -18.94 -56.35
CA PRO A 41 -2.04 -18.03 -55.75
C PRO A 41 -0.68 -18.25 -56.40
N ASP A 42 -0.10 -17.22 -57.00
CA ASP A 42 1.29 -17.29 -57.43
C ASP A 42 2.14 -17.51 -56.16
N ALA A 43 2.90 -18.60 -56.11
CA ALA A 43 3.74 -18.94 -54.96
C ALA A 43 4.68 -17.78 -54.58
N ASP A 44 5.10 -17.00 -55.58
CA ASP A 44 5.94 -15.82 -55.42
C ASP A 44 5.27 -14.68 -54.60
N THR A 45 3.93 -14.64 -54.50
CA THR A 45 3.20 -13.59 -53.74
C THR A 45 2.99 -13.91 -52.25
N ILE A 46 3.13 -15.17 -51.87
CA ILE A 46 3.00 -15.61 -50.47
C ILE A 46 4.30 -15.30 -49.73
N ASP A 47 5.45 -15.61 -50.32
CA ASP A 47 6.78 -15.34 -49.73
C ASP A 47 6.99 -13.82 -49.55
N GLU A 48 6.65 -13.00 -50.55
CA GLU A 48 6.79 -11.54 -50.50
C GLU A 48 5.81 -10.87 -49.50
N ALA A 49 4.68 -11.51 -49.17
CA ALA A 49 3.74 -11.02 -48.15
C ALA A 49 4.13 -11.44 -46.72
N LEU A 50 5.02 -12.42 -46.58
CA LEU A 50 5.50 -12.97 -45.30
C LEU A 50 6.78 -12.30 -44.80
N ASP A 51 7.59 -11.71 -45.68
CA ASP A 51 8.92 -11.22 -45.34
C ASP A 51 8.96 -10.06 -44.32
N GLU A 52 7.83 -9.39 -44.03
CA GLU A 52 7.78 -8.28 -43.06
C GLU A 52 6.54 -8.31 -42.15
N ALA A 53 6.35 -9.42 -41.40
CA ALA A 53 5.44 -9.39 -40.26
C ALA A 53 6.09 -8.63 -39.09
N ASN A 54 5.43 -7.57 -38.59
CA ASN A 54 5.92 -6.81 -37.45
C ASN A 54 5.19 -7.23 -36.17
N LEU A 55 5.92 -7.59 -35.13
CA LEU A 55 5.39 -7.93 -33.82
C LEU A 55 5.54 -6.75 -32.86
N ASP A 56 4.41 -6.19 -32.43
CA ASP A 56 4.33 -5.17 -31.37
C ASP A 56 3.90 -5.85 -30.08
N ALA A 57 4.78 -5.91 -29.09
CA ALA A 57 4.53 -6.58 -27.82
C ALA A 57 4.74 -5.60 -26.66
N ARG A 58 3.71 -5.41 -25.83
CA ARG A 58 3.73 -4.41 -24.77
C ARG A 58 2.76 -4.73 -23.63
N PHE A 59 3.10 -4.20 -22.46
CA PHE A 59 2.17 -4.09 -21.34
C PHE A 59 1.15 -2.97 -21.60
N ALA A 60 -0.01 -3.07 -20.97
CA ALA A 60 -1.03 -2.02 -20.99
C ALA A 60 -0.66 -0.81 -20.12
N SER A 61 0.28 -0.99 -19.19
CA SER A 61 0.86 0.05 -18.34
C SER A 61 2.35 0.15 -18.62
N ASP A 62 2.90 1.36 -18.58
CA ASP A 62 4.36 1.59 -18.67
C ASP A 62 5.06 1.17 -17.38
N ASP A 63 4.37 1.27 -16.24
CA ASP A 63 4.85 0.84 -14.93
C ASP A 63 4.33 -0.57 -14.62
N VAL A 64 5.23 -1.48 -14.29
CA VAL A 64 4.91 -2.87 -13.89
C VAL A 64 5.42 -3.12 -12.48
N THR A 65 4.51 -3.52 -11.60
CA THR A 65 4.79 -3.65 -10.16
C THR A 65 4.76 -5.11 -9.74
N GLN A 66 5.68 -5.51 -8.85
CA GLN A 66 5.69 -6.86 -8.28
C GLN A 66 4.32 -7.21 -7.67
N PHE A 67 3.79 -8.39 -7.97
CA PHE A 67 2.50 -8.94 -7.54
C PHE A 67 1.25 -8.23 -8.07
N GLU A 68 1.38 -7.22 -8.93
CA GLU A 68 0.25 -6.59 -9.62
C GLU A 68 0.00 -7.27 -10.97
N THR A 69 -1.26 -7.63 -11.25
CA THR A 69 -1.60 -8.23 -12.54
C THR A 69 -1.77 -7.15 -13.58
N VAL A 70 -0.94 -7.18 -14.62
CA VAL A 70 -0.96 -6.22 -15.72
C VAL A 70 -1.31 -6.94 -17.02
N PRO A 71 -2.25 -6.41 -17.83
CA PRO A 71 -2.53 -6.96 -19.14
C PRO A 71 -1.32 -6.79 -20.08
N PHE A 72 -0.95 -7.86 -20.77
CA PHE A 72 0.08 -7.88 -21.81
C PHE A 72 -0.57 -8.20 -23.16
N THR A 73 -0.21 -7.44 -24.19
CA THR A 73 -0.72 -7.64 -25.56
C THR A 73 0.44 -7.83 -26.53
N ALA A 74 0.37 -8.88 -27.34
CA ALA A 74 1.21 -9.08 -28.50
C ALA A 74 0.37 -8.96 -29.77
N THR A 75 0.75 -8.06 -30.66
CA THR A 75 0.06 -7.76 -31.91
C THR A 75 0.97 -8.05 -33.08
N LEU A 76 0.62 -9.06 -33.88
CA LEU A 76 1.31 -9.37 -35.13
C LEU A 76 0.61 -8.67 -36.29
N ILE A 77 1.37 -7.87 -37.03
CA ILE A 77 0.90 -7.05 -38.15
C ILE A 77 1.53 -7.60 -39.44
N TYR A 78 0.68 -7.98 -40.39
CA TYR A 78 1.08 -8.44 -41.71
C TYR A 78 0.82 -7.39 -42.78
N GLY A 79 1.78 -7.24 -43.70
CA GLY A 79 1.62 -6.54 -44.98
C GLY A 79 1.20 -5.08 -44.84
N THR A 80 2.14 -4.19 -44.51
CA THR A 80 1.93 -2.73 -44.58
C THR A 80 1.78 -2.22 -46.02
N ALA A 81 2.19 -3.01 -47.03
CA ALA A 81 2.03 -2.72 -48.44
C ALA A 81 1.35 -3.88 -49.18
N THR A 82 0.01 -3.90 -49.21
CA THR A 82 -0.70 -4.75 -50.19
C THR A 82 -1.66 -3.89 -51.00
N ASN A 83 -1.36 -3.81 -52.30
CA ASN A 83 -2.22 -3.20 -53.31
C ASN A 83 -3.67 -3.68 -53.09
N PRO A 84 -4.64 -2.79 -52.82
CA PRO A 84 -6.02 -3.16 -52.46
C PRO A 84 -6.78 -3.91 -53.56
N GLN A 85 -6.19 -4.07 -54.75
CA GLN A 85 -6.74 -4.76 -55.91
C GLN A 85 -6.31 -6.24 -56.02
N LEU A 86 -5.33 -6.70 -55.24
CA LEU A 86 -4.95 -8.11 -55.23
C LEU A 86 -5.89 -8.92 -54.32
N PRO A 87 -6.42 -10.07 -54.78
CA PRO A 87 -7.20 -10.94 -53.92
C PRO A 87 -6.29 -11.41 -52.79
N THR A 88 -6.60 -11.02 -51.55
CA THR A 88 -6.00 -11.63 -50.38
C THR A 88 -6.39 -13.10 -50.44
N VAL A 89 -5.48 -13.96 -50.85
CA VAL A 89 -5.73 -15.39 -50.94
C VAL A 89 -6.26 -15.83 -49.58
N GLN A 90 -7.44 -16.45 -49.55
CA GLN A 90 -7.99 -17.09 -48.37
C GLN A 90 -7.19 -18.35 -48.03
N VAL A 91 -5.88 -18.24 -47.84
CA VAL A 91 -5.15 -19.23 -47.06
C VAL A 91 -5.55 -18.92 -45.61
N SER A 92 -6.24 -19.84 -44.95
CA SER A 92 -6.50 -19.71 -43.52
C SER A 92 -5.19 -19.97 -42.78
N TRP A 93 -4.42 -18.91 -42.55
CA TRP A 93 -3.26 -18.95 -41.68
C TRP A 93 -3.77 -19.05 -40.24
N SER A 94 -3.37 -20.13 -39.56
CA SER A 94 -3.57 -20.31 -38.14
C SER A 94 -2.28 -19.92 -37.46
N ASN A 95 -2.29 -18.84 -36.69
CA ASN A 95 -1.17 -18.40 -35.90
C ASN A 95 -1.38 -18.82 -34.45
N GLU A 96 -0.40 -19.50 -33.88
CA GLU A 96 -0.41 -19.88 -32.47
C GLU A 96 0.65 -19.07 -31.72
N ALA A 97 0.21 -18.29 -30.74
CA ALA A 97 1.11 -17.49 -29.91
C ALA A 97 1.33 -18.14 -28.54
N THR A 98 2.55 -18.02 -28.06
CA THR A 98 2.99 -18.43 -26.72
C THR A 98 3.68 -17.25 -26.04
N LEU A 99 3.50 -17.16 -24.73
CA LEU A 99 4.18 -16.19 -23.87
C LEU A 99 4.81 -16.98 -22.73
N THR A 100 6.13 -16.87 -22.60
CA THR A 100 6.91 -17.56 -21.57
C THR A 100 7.82 -16.56 -20.88
N ALA A 101 8.10 -16.77 -19.60
CA ALA A 101 9.15 -16.03 -18.92
C ALA A 101 10.52 -16.65 -19.20
N GLN A 102 11.57 -15.82 -19.27
CA GLN A 102 12.94 -16.33 -19.36
C GLN A 102 13.35 -17.07 -18.07
N ASP A 103 12.90 -16.57 -16.92
CA ASP A 103 12.94 -17.26 -15.63
C ASP A 103 11.52 -17.77 -15.31
N GLU A 104 11.35 -19.09 -15.24
CA GLU A 104 10.04 -19.75 -15.10
C GLU A 104 9.30 -19.32 -13.82
N ASP A 105 10.03 -18.91 -12.78
CA ASP A 105 9.46 -18.49 -11.50
C ASP A 105 9.23 -16.96 -11.41
N ALA A 106 9.61 -16.18 -12.44
CA ALA A 106 9.52 -14.73 -12.41
C ALA A 106 8.11 -14.18 -12.67
N PHE A 107 7.23 -14.93 -13.35
CA PHE A 107 5.88 -14.47 -13.69
C PHE A 107 4.83 -15.58 -13.58
N VAL A 108 3.62 -15.21 -13.16
CA VAL A 108 2.41 -15.98 -13.45
C VAL A 108 1.80 -15.43 -14.74
N ILE A 109 1.66 -16.29 -15.76
CA ILE A 109 1.14 -15.91 -17.08
C ILE A 109 -0.16 -16.65 -17.32
N LEU A 110 -1.28 -15.92 -17.48
CA LEU A 110 -2.60 -16.47 -17.72
C LEU A 110 -3.14 -15.99 -19.07
N PRO A 111 -3.36 -16.87 -20.07
CA PRO A 111 -3.90 -16.44 -21.36
C PRO A 111 -5.36 -15.97 -21.20
N THR A 112 -5.65 -14.75 -21.65
CA THR A 112 -7.01 -14.19 -21.66
C THR A 112 -7.66 -14.27 -23.04
N SER A 113 -6.88 -14.58 -24.07
CA SER A 113 -7.36 -14.87 -25.41
C SER A 113 -6.95 -16.27 -25.89
N PRO A 114 -7.65 -16.86 -26.86
CA PRO A 114 -7.23 -18.12 -27.45
C PRO A 114 -5.82 -18.02 -28.05
N SER A 115 -4.95 -18.99 -27.75
CA SER A 115 -3.59 -19.05 -28.29
C SER A 115 -3.57 -19.12 -29.81
N ARG A 116 -4.57 -19.78 -30.40
CA ARG A 116 -4.72 -19.93 -31.84
C ARG A 116 -5.70 -18.92 -32.42
N LYS A 117 -5.26 -18.15 -33.40
CA LYS A 117 -6.07 -17.16 -34.13
C LYS A 117 -5.88 -17.27 -35.64
N PHE A 118 -6.90 -16.89 -36.40
CA PHE A 118 -6.91 -16.98 -37.86
C PHE A 118 -6.85 -15.60 -38.51
N LEU A 119 -6.03 -15.45 -39.55
CA LEU A 119 -6.09 -14.29 -40.43
C LEU A 119 -7.34 -14.37 -41.31
N SER A 120 -8.15 -13.31 -41.31
CA SER A 120 -9.36 -13.23 -42.15
C SER A 120 -9.63 -11.80 -42.61
N GLN A 121 -10.62 -11.58 -43.47
CA GLN A 121 -11.01 -10.21 -43.84
C GLN A 121 -11.50 -9.38 -42.64
N GLY A 122 -11.93 -10.04 -41.55
CA GLY A 122 -12.30 -9.37 -40.30
C GLY A 122 -11.11 -8.82 -39.51
N THR A 123 -9.87 -9.23 -39.82
CA THR A 123 -8.65 -8.76 -39.17
C THR A 123 -7.96 -7.62 -39.93
N ARG A 124 -8.66 -7.00 -40.90
CA ARG A 124 -8.12 -5.94 -41.75
C ARG A 124 -8.03 -4.61 -41.01
N ARG A 125 -6.87 -3.97 -41.05
CA ARG A 125 -6.65 -2.67 -40.40
C ARG A 125 -7.13 -1.50 -41.27
N PRO A 126 -7.52 -0.37 -40.65
CA PRO A 126 -7.63 0.91 -41.35
C PRO A 126 -6.26 1.28 -41.95
N GLY A 127 -6.19 1.45 -43.27
CA GLY A 127 -4.94 1.76 -43.99
C GLY A 127 -4.29 0.60 -44.73
N GLY A 128 -4.84 -0.63 -44.64
CA GLY A 128 -4.29 -1.83 -45.30
C GLY A 128 -3.65 -2.80 -44.31
N GLY A 129 -3.31 -4.00 -44.79
CA GLY A 129 -2.73 -5.07 -43.97
C GLY A 129 -3.73 -5.78 -43.04
N LEU A 130 -3.22 -6.75 -42.29
CA LEU A 130 -3.97 -7.56 -41.31
C LEU A 130 -3.28 -7.50 -39.93
N ALA A 131 -4.04 -7.51 -38.84
CA ALA A 131 -3.50 -7.60 -37.48
C ALA A 131 -4.19 -8.69 -36.65
N VAL A 132 -3.40 -9.39 -35.85
CA VAL A 132 -3.89 -10.37 -34.87
C VAL A 132 -3.27 -10.03 -33.53
N ASP A 133 -4.12 -9.88 -32.52
CA ASP A 133 -3.70 -9.55 -31.16
C ASP A 133 -3.87 -10.79 -30.28
N TRP A 134 -2.94 -11.03 -29.36
CA TRP A 134 -3.09 -11.99 -28.27
C TRP A 134 -2.90 -11.28 -26.95
N THR A 135 -3.72 -11.64 -25.98
CA THR A 135 -3.71 -11.03 -24.65
C THR A 135 -3.48 -12.08 -23.58
N TRP A 136 -2.71 -11.68 -22.57
CA TRP A 136 -2.44 -12.42 -21.34
C TRP A 136 -2.56 -11.49 -20.15
N ASP A 137 -2.97 -12.03 -19.01
CA ASP A 137 -2.79 -11.40 -17.71
C ASP A 137 -1.44 -11.88 -17.15
N VAL A 138 -0.55 -10.95 -16.83
CA VAL A 138 0.80 -11.23 -16.37
C VAL A 138 0.97 -10.65 -14.97
N THR A 139 1.36 -11.49 -14.01
CA THR A 139 1.68 -11.07 -12.65
C THR A 139 3.16 -11.34 -12.38
N PRO A 140 4.03 -10.32 -12.29
CA PRO A 140 5.43 -10.50 -11.93
C PRO A 140 5.55 -10.92 -10.46
N LEU A 141 6.44 -11.87 -10.19
CA LEU A 141 6.72 -12.42 -8.86
C LEU A 141 8.09 -12.00 -8.35
N LEU A 142 9.03 -11.72 -9.25
CA LEU A 142 10.38 -11.26 -8.92
C LEU A 142 10.57 -9.80 -9.34
N PRO A 143 11.34 -9.01 -8.57
CA PRO A 143 11.61 -7.62 -8.89
C PRO A 143 12.75 -7.42 -9.90
N GLY A 144 12.92 -6.17 -10.34
CA GLY A 144 14.02 -5.72 -11.19
C GLY A 144 13.80 -6.02 -12.66
N GLU A 145 14.88 -6.03 -13.44
CA GLU A 145 14.83 -6.32 -14.88
C GLU A 145 14.44 -7.79 -15.12
N GLN A 146 13.28 -8.00 -15.73
CA GLN A 146 12.70 -9.30 -16.04
C GLN A 146 12.31 -9.38 -17.52
N THR A 147 12.43 -10.58 -18.11
CA THR A 147 12.21 -10.76 -19.55
C THR A 147 11.13 -11.79 -19.85
N LEU A 148 10.19 -11.39 -20.70
CA LEU A 148 9.21 -12.26 -21.35
C LEU A 148 9.63 -12.56 -22.78
N VAL A 149 9.33 -13.76 -23.26
CA VAL A 149 9.59 -14.21 -24.62
C VAL A 149 8.26 -14.50 -25.30
N VAL A 150 8.00 -13.80 -26.39
CA VAL A 150 6.82 -13.99 -27.24
C VAL A 150 7.21 -14.84 -28.44
N GLY A 151 6.60 -16.02 -28.56
CA GLY A 151 6.77 -16.89 -29.73
C GLY A 151 5.50 -16.95 -30.56
N ILE A 152 5.58 -16.75 -31.88
CA ILE A 152 4.45 -16.92 -32.79
C ILE A 152 4.77 -17.98 -33.84
N HIS A 153 4.02 -19.06 -33.82
CA HIS A 153 4.17 -20.19 -34.72
C HIS A 153 3.07 -20.16 -35.81
N PRO A 154 3.39 -19.70 -37.03
CA PRO A 154 2.44 -19.74 -38.12
C PRO A 154 2.24 -21.18 -38.60
N SER A 155 1.00 -21.54 -38.91
CA SER A 155 0.65 -22.80 -39.54
C SER A 155 -0.29 -22.54 -40.71
N VAL A 156 0.08 -23.01 -41.89
CA VAL A 156 -0.75 -22.93 -43.09
C VAL A 156 -1.61 -24.16 -43.18
N VAL A 157 -2.93 -23.96 -43.27
CA VAL A 157 -3.90 -25.03 -43.53
C VAL A 157 -4.44 -24.83 -44.95
N VAL A 158 -4.04 -25.71 -45.88
CA VAL A 158 -4.59 -25.77 -47.24
C VAL A 158 -5.44 -27.02 -47.37
N GLU A 159 -6.73 -26.87 -47.71
CA GLU A 159 -7.67 -28.01 -47.87
C GLU A 159 -7.70 -28.98 -46.67
N GLY A 160 -7.50 -28.44 -45.45
CA GLY A 160 -7.46 -29.23 -44.21
C GLY A 160 -6.15 -29.96 -43.93
N LYS A 161 -5.09 -29.74 -44.73
CA LYS A 161 -3.75 -30.29 -44.53
C LYS A 161 -2.78 -29.19 -44.10
N GLN A 162 -1.97 -29.47 -43.08
CA GLN A 162 -0.93 -28.57 -42.59
C GLN A 162 0.30 -28.66 -43.50
N VAL A 163 0.82 -27.51 -43.95
CA VAL A 163 2.08 -27.44 -44.71
C VAL A 163 3.25 -27.34 -43.71
N PRO A 164 4.26 -28.23 -43.74
CA PRO A 164 5.44 -28.16 -42.88
C PRO A 164 6.39 -27.01 -43.29
N GLU A 165 7.33 -26.65 -42.40
CA GLU A 165 8.48 -25.73 -42.64
C GLU A 165 8.25 -24.21 -42.60
N LEU A 166 7.06 -23.71 -42.24
CA LEU A 166 6.84 -22.25 -42.05
C LEU A 166 7.14 -21.74 -40.63
N ALA A 167 7.45 -22.63 -39.69
CA ALA A 167 7.65 -22.29 -38.29
C ALA A 167 8.91 -21.42 -38.04
N ASP A 168 9.88 -21.45 -38.95
CA ASP A 168 11.17 -20.74 -38.82
C ASP A 168 11.11 -19.28 -39.30
N VAL A 169 9.94 -18.80 -39.77
CA VAL A 169 9.79 -17.44 -40.31
C VAL A 169 9.74 -16.37 -39.21
N ASN A 170 9.25 -16.71 -38.01
CA ASN A 170 9.13 -15.77 -36.90
C ASN A 170 10.14 -16.10 -35.80
N GLN A 171 11.11 -15.20 -35.59
CA GLN A 171 11.98 -15.28 -34.42
C GLN A 171 11.20 -14.87 -33.16
N PRO A 172 11.41 -15.55 -32.02
CA PRO A 172 10.87 -15.09 -30.75
C PRO A 172 11.31 -13.66 -30.44
N VAL A 173 10.42 -12.86 -29.85
CA VAL A 173 10.72 -11.49 -29.43
C VAL A 173 10.84 -11.45 -27.91
N GLU A 174 11.97 -10.93 -27.44
CA GLU A 174 12.22 -10.68 -26.03
C GLU A 174 11.67 -9.29 -25.65
N VAL A 175 10.85 -9.26 -24.61
CA VAL A 175 10.31 -8.04 -24.00
C VAL A 175 10.86 -7.95 -22.59
N THR A 176 11.74 -6.98 -22.37
CA THR A 176 12.33 -6.73 -21.06
C THR A 176 11.58 -5.60 -20.37
N VAL A 177 11.24 -5.81 -19.10
CA VAL A 177 10.50 -4.88 -18.26
C VAL A 177 11.19 -4.72 -16.91
N ASP A 178 11.22 -3.51 -16.38
CA ASP A 178 11.68 -3.25 -15.02
C ASP A 178 10.50 -3.37 -14.05
N VAL A 179 10.57 -4.35 -13.14
CA VAL A 179 9.52 -4.66 -12.17
C VAL A 179 9.82 -3.96 -10.84
N ASN A 180 8.93 -3.05 -10.44
CA ASN A 180 9.09 -2.29 -9.20
C ASN A 180 9.01 -3.20 -7.94
N PRO A 181 10.04 -3.23 -7.06
CA PRO A 181 10.16 -4.15 -5.93
C PRO A 181 9.37 -3.76 -4.67
N VAL A 182 8.04 -3.76 -4.71
CA VAL A 182 7.21 -3.30 -3.56
C VAL A 182 7.51 -4.03 -2.24
N GLN A 183 7.79 -5.35 -2.27
CA GLN A 183 8.13 -6.07 -1.04
C GLN A 183 9.46 -5.58 -0.44
N ARG A 184 10.44 -5.27 -1.28
CA ARG A 184 11.73 -4.75 -0.82
C ARG A 184 11.58 -3.35 -0.25
N ASP A 185 10.83 -2.48 -0.93
CA ASP A 185 10.57 -1.13 -0.44
C ASP A 185 9.87 -1.19 0.92
N PHE A 186 8.89 -2.08 1.08
CA PHE A 186 8.21 -2.33 2.35
C PHE A 186 9.18 -2.83 3.43
N ASP A 187 10.02 -3.83 3.11
CA ASP A 187 11.00 -4.40 4.05
C ASP A 187 12.04 -3.34 4.47
N ASP A 188 12.50 -2.49 3.54
CA ASP A 188 13.43 -1.39 3.80
C ASP A 188 12.81 -0.37 4.78
N VAL A 189 11.53 -0.02 4.62
CA VAL A 189 10.80 0.85 5.56
C VAL A 189 10.58 0.17 6.91
N VAL A 190 10.30 -1.13 6.94
CA VAL A 190 10.20 -1.89 8.19
C VAL A 190 11.54 -1.92 8.94
N VAL A 191 12.66 -2.06 8.23
CA VAL A 191 14.00 -1.95 8.82
C VAL A 191 14.21 -0.53 9.37
N ALA A 192 13.90 0.51 8.60
CA ALA A 192 13.99 1.90 9.06
C ALA A 192 13.07 2.18 10.27
N ALA A 193 11.91 1.53 10.35
CA ALA A 193 11.00 1.61 11.49
C ALA A 193 11.58 0.96 12.76
N ASN A 194 12.43 -0.06 12.64
CA ASN A 194 13.16 -0.63 13.79
C ASN A 194 14.25 0.31 14.31
N ASP A 195 14.78 1.17 13.44
CA ASP A 195 15.78 2.20 13.78
C ASP A 195 15.13 3.58 14.05
N MET A 196 13.83 3.61 14.35
CA MET A 196 13.10 4.85 14.65
C MET A 196 13.73 5.57 15.85
N ASP A 197 13.98 6.87 15.67
CA ASP A 197 14.54 7.74 16.69
C ASP A 197 13.42 8.23 17.62
N THR A 198 13.68 8.25 18.92
CA THR A 198 12.72 8.66 19.93
C THR A 198 13.36 9.69 20.86
N GLU A 199 12.73 10.86 20.98
CA GLU A 199 13.19 11.90 21.90
C GLU A 199 12.30 11.87 23.14
N LEU A 200 12.93 11.58 24.28
CA LEU A 200 12.32 11.61 25.60
C LEU A 200 13.16 12.49 26.52
N PRO A 201 12.55 13.17 27.50
CA PRO A 201 13.31 13.81 28.56
C PRO A 201 14.06 12.76 29.39
N ASP A 202 15.19 13.15 30.00
CA ASP A 202 15.96 12.25 30.88
C ASP A 202 15.17 11.83 32.13
N GLU A 203 14.27 12.69 32.60
CA GLU A 203 13.43 12.50 33.77
C GLU A 203 12.11 13.26 33.60
N MET A 204 11.00 12.70 34.07
CA MET A 204 9.69 13.35 34.07
C MET A 204 9.22 13.66 35.49
N THR A 205 8.66 14.83 35.72
CA THR A 205 7.99 15.18 36.98
C THR A 205 6.53 14.76 36.93
N VAL A 206 6.04 14.09 37.99
CA VAL A 206 4.62 13.73 38.14
C VAL A 206 3.75 14.99 38.15
N GLY A 207 2.69 14.97 37.33
CA GLY A 207 1.73 16.07 37.17
C GLY A 207 2.21 17.23 36.28
N GLU A 208 3.40 17.14 35.68
CA GLU A 208 3.89 18.12 34.71
C GLU A 208 3.80 17.57 33.28
N GLU A 209 3.59 18.47 32.31
CA GLU A 209 3.56 18.15 30.89
C GLU A 209 4.99 17.99 30.35
N HIS A 210 5.24 16.88 29.64
CA HIS A 210 6.49 16.61 28.95
C HIS A 210 6.23 16.30 27.49
N ASP A 211 7.00 16.95 26.61
CA ASP A 211 6.94 16.65 25.18
C ASP A 211 7.80 15.43 24.85
N VAL A 212 7.24 14.51 24.09
CA VAL A 212 7.95 13.35 23.53
C VAL A 212 7.72 13.29 22.03
N SER A 213 8.73 12.86 21.29
CA SER A 213 8.65 12.77 19.83
C SER A 213 9.20 11.43 19.33
N ALA A 214 8.76 11.03 18.14
CA ALA A 214 9.32 9.90 17.42
C ALA A 214 9.42 10.25 15.95
N THR A 215 10.54 9.86 15.33
CA THR A 215 10.85 10.15 13.93
C THR A 215 11.40 8.90 13.25
N MET A 216 10.88 8.60 12.07
CA MET A 216 11.42 7.53 11.21
C MET A 216 11.51 8.00 9.75
N SER A 217 12.40 7.37 8.98
CA SER A 217 12.51 7.60 7.53
C SER A 217 11.69 6.57 6.75
N LEU A 218 11.17 6.98 5.59
CA LEU A 218 10.57 6.08 4.59
C LEU A 218 11.61 5.56 3.57
N ALA A 219 12.91 5.79 3.80
CA ALA A 219 14.03 5.26 3.02
C ALA A 219 13.99 5.55 1.50
N GLY A 220 13.36 6.65 1.10
CA GLY A 220 13.14 7.04 -0.29
C GLY A 220 11.85 6.47 -0.91
N HIS A 221 11.04 5.73 -0.14
CA HIS A 221 9.91 4.93 -0.62
C HIS A 221 8.54 5.54 -0.34
N ALA A 222 8.48 6.85 -0.07
CA ALA A 222 7.22 7.58 0.23
C ALA A 222 6.16 7.50 -0.90
N GLY A 223 6.55 7.09 -2.12
CA GLY A 223 5.63 6.88 -3.24
C GLY A 223 4.95 5.50 -3.26
N THR A 224 5.50 4.51 -2.57
CA THR A 224 5.05 3.10 -2.61
C THR A 224 4.62 2.57 -1.23
N VAL A 225 5.14 3.16 -0.15
CA VAL A 225 4.88 2.74 1.24
C VAL A 225 4.41 3.94 2.08
N ALA A 226 3.41 3.70 2.91
CA ALA A 226 2.93 4.64 3.92
C ALA A 226 3.29 4.13 5.32
N ALA A 227 3.56 5.05 6.25
CA ALA A 227 3.72 4.71 7.65
C ALA A 227 3.07 5.76 8.55
N ASP A 228 2.68 5.35 9.75
CA ASP A 228 2.24 6.23 10.82
C ASP A 228 2.82 5.76 12.16
N ILE A 229 3.05 6.67 13.09
CA ILE A 229 3.55 6.32 14.43
C ILE A 229 2.45 6.61 15.44
N SER A 230 2.21 5.65 16.32
CA SER A 230 1.30 5.78 17.45
C SER A 230 2.06 5.59 18.77
N LEU A 231 1.55 6.16 19.84
CA LEU A 231 2.13 6.06 21.18
C LEU A 231 1.09 5.48 22.15
N THR A 232 1.50 4.46 22.89
CA THR A 232 0.70 3.85 23.98
C THR A 232 1.55 3.63 25.22
N GLN A 233 0.91 3.60 26.39
CA GLN A 233 1.56 3.19 27.65
C GLN A 233 1.87 1.68 27.64
N GLY A 234 3.03 1.29 28.18
CA GLY A 234 3.41 -0.11 28.38
C GLY A 234 2.64 -0.78 29.53
N GLU A 235 2.41 -2.10 29.43
CA GLU A 235 1.57 -2.85 30.38
C GLU A 235 2.06 -2.80 31.84
N THR A 236 3.38 -2.63 32.05
CA THR A 236 4.02 -2.57 33.37
C THR A 236 4.43 -1.16 33.79
N SER A 237 4.06 -0.15 33.01
CA SER A 237 4.41 1.25 33.25
C SER A 237 3.63 1.84 34.42
N ALA A 238 4.23 2.80 35.11
CA ALA A 238 3.48 3.77 35.91
C ALA A 238 2.43 4.49 35.04
N ASP A 239 1.32 4.88 35.65
CA ASP A 239 0.20 5.50 34.95
C ASP A 239 0.58 6.87 34.37
N VAL A 240 0.18 7.09 33.12
CA VAL A 240 0.42 8.33 32.38
C VAL A 240 -0.80 8.74 31.58
N THR A 241 -1.02 10.04 31.52
CA THR A 241 -2.00 10.66 30.64
C THR A 241 -1.29 11.14 29.36
N ILE A 242 -1.65 10.56 28.21
CA ILE A 242 -1.08 10.93 26.90
C ILE A 242 -2.09 11.80 26.16
N THR A 243 -1.69 13.01 25.78
CA THR A 243 -2.51 13.96 25.05
C THR A 243 -1.82 14.45 23.79
N GLY A 244 -2.62 14.71 22.76
CA GLY A 244 -2.13 15.10 21.44
C GLY A 244 -1.96 13.90 20.51
N SER A 245 -2.55 14.02 19.33
CA SER A 245 -2.18 13.31 18.12
C SER A 245 -2.67 14.20 17.00
N SER A 246 -1.78 14.99 16.41
CA SER A 246 -2.18 15.80 15.27
C SER A 246 -0.99 16.20 14.40
N ALA A 247 -0.59 15.28 13.54
CA ALA A 247 -0.73 15.59 12.12
C ALA A 247 -1.58 14.48 11.52
N ALA A 248 -2.60 14.85 10.74
CA ALA A 248 -3.55 13.92 10.14
C ALA A 248 -2.84 12.72 9.51
N PRO A 249 -3.47 11.52 9.45
CA PRO A 249 -2.98 10.47 8.58
C PRO A 249 -2.75 11.12 7.23
N GLN A 250 -1.53 11.03 6.69
CA GLN A 250 -1.33 11.38 5.29
C GLN A 250 -2.19 10.40 4.52
N ALA A 251 -3.43 10.81 4.25
CA ALA A 251 -4.38 10.04 3.49
C ALA A 251 -3.65 9.63 2.22
N MET A 252 -3.70 8.34 1.90
CA MET A 252 -3.18 7.78 0.65
C MET A 252 -3.45 8.76 -0.47
N THR A 253 -2.44 9.55 -0.82
CA THR A 253 -2.60 10.52 -1.88
C THR A 253 -2.56 9.68 -3.14
N PRO A 254 -3.58 9.77 -4.02
CA PRO A 254 -3.63 8.95 -5.21
C PRO A 254 -2.33 9.14 -5.98
N VAL A 255 -1.74 8.01 -6.39
CA VAL A 255 -0.55 7.85 -7.23
C VAL A 255 -0.45 9.05 -8.20
N GLY A 256 0.52 9.93 -7.97
CA GLY A 256 0.72 11.14 -8.78
C GLY A 256 1.11 12.42 -8.04
N ALA A 257 1.11 12.46 -6.70
CA ALA A 257 1.66 13.58 -5.94
C ALA A 257 2.84 13.11 -5.07
N VAL A 258 4.03 13.63 -5.36
CA VAL A 258 5.24 13.44 -4.56
C VAL A 258 5.00 14.05 -3.19
N ALA A 259 4.77 13.22 -2.17
CA ALA A 259 4.86 13.66 -0.78
C ALA A 259 6.29 14.13 -0.55
N ALA A 260 6.45 15.39 -0.13
CA ALA A 260 7.74 16.09 -0.12
C ALA A 260 8.70 15.60 0.98
N ASP A 261 8.22 14.82 1.94
CA ASP A 261 8.98 14.46 3.13
C ASP A 261 9.10 12.95 3.27
N ASP A 262 10.33 12.44 3.09
CA ASP A 262 10.74 11.04 3.29
C ASP A 262 10.86 10.65 4.78
N VAL A 263 10.15 11.40 5.63
CA VAL A 263 10.26 11.36 7.09
C VAL A 263 8.87 11.43 7.69
N VAL A 264 8.59 10.51 8.61
CA VAL A 264 7.38 10.51 9.43
C VAL A 264 7.78 10.94 10.84
N GLU A 265 7.28 12.10 11.27
CA GLU A 265 7.48 12.63 12.61
C GLU A 265 6.13 12.75 13.33
N ARG A 266 6.13 12.37 14.62
CA ARG A 266 4.98 12.50 15.52
C ARG A 266 5.43 13.01 16.88
N ARG A 267 4.54 13.78 17.52
CA ARG A 267 4.77 14.41 18.83
C ARG A 267 3.56 14.22 19.72
N TRP A 268 3.82 14.00 21.00
CA TRP A 268 2.82 13.82 22.05
C TRP A 268 3.22 14.62 23.28
N THR A 269 2.22 14.95 24.09
CA THR A 269 2.43 15.49 25.44
C THR A 269 2.03 14.42 26.45
N VAL A 270 2.96 14.05 27.32
CA VAL A 270 2.80 13.00 28.33
C VAL A 270 2.84 13.64 29.72
N ILE A 271 1.88 13.28 30.56
CA ILE A 271 1.79 13.72 31.96
C ILE A 271 1.84 12.45 32.83
N PRO A 272 2.92 12.21 33.60
CA PRO A 272 2.94 11.10 34.54
C PRO A 272 1.99 11.35 35.70
N ASP A 273 1.14 10.38 35.99
CA ASP A 273 0.16 10.46 37.08
C ASP A 273 0.73 9.91 38.39
N GLU A 274 1.69 8.97 38.31
CA GLU A 274 2.34 8.35 39.47
C GLU A 274 3.88 8.29 39.32
N PRO A 275 4.64 8.35 40.43
CA PRO A 275 6.09 8.19 40.40
C PRO A 275 6.47 6.74 40.10
N GLY A 276 7.50 6.53 39.29
CA GLY A 276 7.91 5.18 38.90
C GLY A 276 8.65 5.11 37.58
N GLN A 277 8.72 3.90 37.02
CA GLN A 277 9.23 3.65 35.69
C GLN A 277 8.07 3.83 34.69
N VAL A 278 8.25 4.73 33.72
CA VAL A 278 7.28 4.98 32.66
C VAL A 278 7.81 4.32 31.39
N ASP A 279 7.09 3.31 30.91
CA ASP A 279 7.39 2.63 29.64
C ASP A 279 6.45 3.17 28.56
N LEU A 280 7.03 3.82 27.55
CA LEU A 280 6.34 4.37 26.39
C LEU A 280 6.58 3.47 25.17
N VAL A 281 5.51 2.97 24.58
CA VAL A 281 5.55 2.07 23.42
C VAL A 281 5.17 2.85 22.16
N PHE A 282 6.17 3.18 21.35
CA PHE A 282 6.01 3.80 20.05
C PHE A 282 5.81 2.69 19.01
N THR A 283 4.66 2.65 18.35
CA THR A 283 4.35 1.65 17.33
C THR A 283 4.28 2.31 15.96
N ALA A 284 5.23 1.96 15.09
CA ALA A 284 5.19 2.34 13.68
C ALA A 284 4.34 1.32 12.91
N ALA A 285 3.20 1.77 12.38
CA ALA A 285 2.33 0.99 11.51
C ALA A 285 2.75 1.24 10.05
N VAL A 286 3.47 0.30 9.46
CA VAL A 286 3.93 0.36 8.06
C VAL A 286 2.90 -0.34 7.19
N ALA A 287 2.44 0.34 6.14
CA ALA A 287 1.46 -0.15 5.19
C ALA A 287 1.94 0.04 3.75
N GLY A 288 1.87 -1.02 2.95
CA GLY A 288 2.17 -1.01 1.52
C GLY A 288 1.10 -1.76 0.73
N ARG A 289 1.16 -1.65 -0.60
CA ARG A 289 0.28 -2.43 -1.48
C ARG A 289 1.08 -3.05 -2.62
N ALA A 290 1.12 -4.38 -2.65
CA ALA A 290 1.72 -5.18 -3.70
C ALA A 290 0.60 -5.81 -4.55
N GLY A 291 0.17 -5.11 -5.61
CA GLY A 291 -1.02 -5.46 -6.37
C GLY A 291 -2.29 -5.47 -5.51
N ASP A 292 -3.00 -6.60 -5.47
CA ASP A 292 -4.20 -6.76 -4.63
C ASP A 292 -3.88 -7.10 -3.16
N ARG A 293 -2.62 -7.36 -2.83
CA ARG A 293 -2.20 -7.72 -1.47
C ARG A 293 -1.86 -6.47 -0.67
N ALA A 294 -2.59 -6.25 0.41
CA ALA A 294 -2.20 -5.29 1.43
C ALA A 294 -1.04 -5.90 2.24
N LEU A 295 0.06 -5.16 2.35
CA LEU A 295 1.16 -5.43 3.27
C LEU A 295 0.96 -4.53 4.48
N GLN A 296 0.96 -5.10 5.68
CA GLN A 296 0.86 -4.33 6.92
C GLN A 296 1.70 -4.98 8.00
N GLN A 297 2.51 -4.18 8.68
CA GLN A 297 3.32 -4.61 9.80
C GLN A 297 3.43 -3.50 10.83
N ASP A 298 3.22 -3.86 12.09
CA ASP A 298 3.42 -2.98 13.22
C ASP A 298 4.79 -3.27 13.85
N VAL A 299 5.59 -2.23 14.04
CA VAL A 299 6.94 -2.30 14.62
C VAL A 299 6.94 -1.52 15.94
N PRO A 300 6.91 -2.21 17.09
CA PRO A 300 6.93 -1.57 18.40
C PRO A 300 8.36 -1.29 18.87
N ILE A 301 8.61 -0.07 19.34
CA ILE A 301 9.81 0.35 20.07
C ILE A 301 9.39 0.78 21.48
N VAL A 302 10.06 0.23 22.48
CA VAL A 302 9.84 0.58 23.89
C VAL A 302 10.95 1.52 24.33
N ALA A 303 10.58 2.70 24.81
CA ALA A 303 11.48 3.62 25.48
C ALA A 303 11.04 3.80 26.94
N THR A 304 12.01 3.85 27.84
CA THR A 304 11.74 3.93 29.28
C THR A 304 12.35 5.20 29.86
N VAL A 305 11.53 5.92 30.63
CA VAL A 305 11.92 7.11 31.38
C VAL A 305 11.46 6.98 32.84
N ARG A 306 12.09 7.73 33.75
CA ARG A 306 11.71 7.74 35.16
C ARG A 306 10.80 8.93 35.47
N ALA A 307 9.66 8.66 36.10
CA ALA A 307 8.81 9.67 36.71
C ALA A 307 9.16 9.85 38.19
N VAL A 308 9.37 11.11 38.62
CA VAL A 308 9.69 11.47 40.00
C VAL A 308 8.62 12.38 40.60
N GLU A 309 8.45 12.29 41.92
CA GLU A 309 7.56 13.20 42.64
C GLU A 309 8.04 14.65 42.47
N PRO A 310 7.13 15.63 42.32
CA PRO A 310 7.50 17.03 42.37
C PRO A 310 8.18 17.31 43.70
N GLY A 311 9.39 17.88 43.64
CA GLY A 311 10.12 18.26 44.85
C GLY A 311 9.32 19.22 45.73
N ASP A 312 9.62 19.26 47.03
CA ASP A 312 8.99 20.19 47.98
C ASP A 312 8.95 21.60 47.35
N SER A 313 7.76 22.17 47.18
CA SER A 313 7.63 23.49 46.58
C SER A 313 8.48 24.49 47.36
N PHE A 314 9.06 25.50 46.68
CA PHE A 314 9.87 26.53 47.34
C PHE A 314 9.17 27.11 48.58
N TRP A 315 7.84 27.25 48.54
CA TRP A 315 7.03 27.73 49.65
C TRP A 315 6.91 26.73 50.81
N GLU A 316 6.78 25.43 50.55
CA GLU A 316 6.82 24.40 51.59
C GLU A 316 8.19 24.29 52.24
N ALA A 317 9.26 24.36 51.44
CA ALA A 317 10.63 24.39 51.93
C ALA A 317 10.88 25.63 52.82
N LEU A 318 10.29 26.78 52.48
CA LEU A 318 10.38 28.02 53.27
C LEU A 318 9.49 28.00 54.53
N GLN A 319 8.33 27.35 54.46
CA GLN A 319 7.40 27.25 55.60
C GLN A 319 7.86 26.22 56.63
N ARG A 320 8.56 25.15 56.25
CA ARG A 320 9.10 24.15 57.19
C ARG A 320 9.86 24.76 58.37
N PRO A 321 10.86 25.64 58.20
CA PRO A 321 11.54 26.26 59.34
C PRO A 321 10.62 27.19 60.14
N VAL A 322 9.66 27.88 59.49
CA VAL A 322 8.71 28.76 60.18
C VAL A 322 7.74 27.95 61.05
N LEU A 323 7.18 26.85 60.53
CA LEU A 323 6.31 25.93 61.26
C LEU A 323 7.05 25.24 62.41
N TYR A 324 8.33 24.89 62.21
CA TYR A 324 9.15 24.29 63.26
C TYR A 324 9.50 25.30 64.37
N LEU A 325 9.72 26.58 64.03
CA LEU A 325 10.08 27.63 64.99
C LEU A 325 8.88 28.32 65.64
N ALA A 326 7.70 28.31 65.01
CA ALA A 326 6.47 28.91 65.53
C ALA A 326 6.10 28.47 66.96
N PRO A 327 6.14 27.17 67.35
CA PRO A 327 5.83 26.77 68.73
C PRO A 327 6.88 27.29 69.73
N PHE A 328 8.15 27.38 69.35
CA PHE A 328 9.21 27.93 70.21
C PHE A 328 9.07 29.44 70.38
N ALA A 329 8.73 30.17 69.31
CA ALA A 329 8.47 31.61 69.37
C ALA A 329 7.22 31.92 70.21
N ALA A 330 6.15 31.14 70.09
CA ALA A 330 4.94 31.28 70.91
C ALA A 330 5.23 31.01 72.41
N LEU A 331 6.04 30.00 72.71
CA LEU A 331 6.48 29.71 74.08
C LEU A 331 7.35 30.84 74.65
N ALA A 332 8.26 31.40 73.86
CA ALA A 332 9.05 32.56 74.27
C ALA A 332 8.18 33.80 74.53
N ALA A 333 7.21 34.09 73.66
CA ALA A 333 6.30 35.22 73.82
C ALA A 333 5.40 35.09 75.06
N THR A 334 4.90 33.88 75.33
CA THR A 334 4.10 33.60 76.54
C THR A 334 4.93 33.75 77.81
N LEU A 335 6.18 33.27 77.83
CA LEU A 335 7.10 33.46 78.96
C LEU A 335 7.43 34.94 79.20
N VAL A 336 7.68 35.71 78.14
CA VAL A 336 7.91 37.16 78.24
C VAL A 336 6.65 37.90 78.73
N GLY A 337 5.48 37.53 78.22
CA GLY A 337 4.20 38.08 78.68
C GLY A 337 3.93 37.78 80.15
N LEU A 338 4.23 36.55 80.60
CA LEU A 338 4.09 36.15 82.00
C LEU A 338 5.06 36.93 82.91
N TRP A 339 6.31 37.12 82.45
CA TRP A 339 7.31 37.88 83.18
C TRP A 339 6.95 39.37 83.29
N ALA A 340 6.44 39.97 82.22
CA ALA A 340 5.97 41.35 82.20
C ALA A 340 4.74 41.57 83.12
N ALA A 341 3.82 40.59 83.15
CA ALA A 341 2.69 40.63 84.07
C ALA A 341 3.13 40.49 85.55
N TRP A 342 4.11 39.64 85.81
CA TRP A 342 4.66 39.44 87.15
C TRP A 342 5.46 40.63 87.65
N SER A 343 6.28 41.27 86.80
CA SER A 343 7.07 42.44 87.15
C SER A 343 6.19 43.65 87.49
N LYS A 344 5.11 43.88 86.72
CA LYS A 344 4.09 44.90 87.04
C LYS A 344 3.43 44.65 88.41
N ARG A 345 3.17 43.39 88.76
CA ARG A 345 2.59 43.02 90.06
C ARG A 345 3.53 43.31 91.23
N LYS A 346 4.84 43.08 91.06
CA LYS A 346 5.85 43.43 92.06
C LYS A 346 5.98 44.94 92.27
N GLN A 347 5.91 45.73 91.19
CA GLN A 347 5.95 47.20 91.30
C GLN A 347 4.71 47.76 91.99
N ALA A 348 3.52 47.21 91.72
CA ALA A 348 2.28 47.63 92.40
C ALA A 348 2.28 47.35 93.92
N HIS A 349 2.97 46.31 94.38
CA HIS A 349 3.13 46.05 95.82
C HIS A 349 4.21 46.91 96.49
N ALA A 350 5.13 47.51 95.74
CA ALA A 350 6.18 48.37 96.29
C ALA A 350 5.74 49.82 96.52
N THR A 351 4.63 50.27 95.92
CA THR A 351 4.07 51.64 96.06
C THR A 351 2.86 51.75 96.98
N ALA A 352 2.41 50.65 97.61
CA ALA A 352 1.35 50.69 98.61
C ALA A 352 1.92 51.15 99.98
N GLY A 353 2.10 52.47 100.13
CA GLY A 353 2.26 53.10 101.45
C GLY A 353 0.98 53.00 102.28
N PRO A 354 1.06 53.01 103.62
CA PRO A 354 -0.10 52.82 104.49
C PRO A 354 -1.02 54.04 104.42
N ALA A 355 -2.26 53.84 104.00
CA ALA A 355 -3.29 54.88 104.06
C ALA A 355 -3.78 55.03 105.51
N ALA A 356 -3.68 56.27 106.00
CA ALA A 356 -4.24 56.72 107.26
C ALA A 356 -5.77 56.61 107.25
N GLY A 357 -6.34 56.28 108.40
CA GLY A 357 -7.78 56.32 108.61
C GLY A 357 -8.30 57.76 108.60
N ASP A 358 -9.51 57.94 108.06
CA ASP A 358 -10.35 59.06 108.43
C ASP A 358 -11.84 58.70 108.28
N GLU A 359 -12.63 59.38 109.10
CA GLU A 359 -13.96 59.07 109.56
C GLU A 359 -15.09 59.39 108.56
N GLY A 360 -16.20 58.64 108.70
CA GLY A 360 -17.57 59.14 108.67
C GLY A 360 -18.09 59.96 107.47
N THR A 361 -19.03 59.38 106.72
CA THR A 361 -20.37 59.97 106.46
C THR A 361 -21.27 58.94 105.75
N GLY A 362 -22.54 58.90 106.14
CA GLY A 362 -23.52 57.87 105.79
C GLY A 362 -24.07 57.92 104.36
N PRO A 363 -24.97 56.99 104.01
CA PRO A 363 -25.33 56.65 102.64
C PRO A 363 -26.50 57.48 102.08
N PRO A 364 -26.56 57.70 100.75
CA PRO A 364 -27.81 57.95 100.05
C PRO A 364 -28.27 56.74 99.18
N PRO A 365 -29.56 56.71 98.80
CA PRO A 365 -30.37 55.51 98.56
C PRO A 365 -30.27 54.96 97.11
N PRO A 366 -30.83 53.75 96.85
CA PRO A 366 -30.85 53.17 95.51
C PRO A 366 -31.78 53.92 94.56
N ALA A 367 -31.32 54.16 93.34
CA ALA A 367 -32.15 54.62 92.23
C ALA A 367 -32.66 53.40 91.44
N ASP A 368 -33.98 53.38 91.24
CA ASP A 368 -34.74 52.37 90.50
C ASP A 368 -34.34 52.23 89.01
N PRO A 369 -34.62 51.07 88.40
CA PRO A 369 -34.38 50.82 86.99
C PRO A 369 -35.49 51.42 86.10
N ALA A 370 -35.12 51.87 84.92
CA ALA A 370 -36.04 52.38 83.90
C ALA A 370 -35.84 51.60 82.57
N PRO A 371 -36.85 51.62 81.68
CA PRO A 371 -37.45 50.45 81.03
C PRO A 371 -36.72 49.85 79.82
#